data_AF-A0A2A9NNT7-F1
#
_entry.id   AF-A0A2A9NNT7-F1
#
_cell.length_a   1.000
_cell.length_b   1.000
_cell.length_c   1.000
_cell.angle_alpha   90.00
_cell.angle_beta   90.00
_cell.angle_gamma   90.00
#
_symmetry.space_group_name_H-M   'P 1'
#
loop_
_entity.id
_entity.type
_entity.pdbx_description
1 polymer ?
#
loop_
_entity_poly.entity_id
_entity_poly.type
_entity_poly.pdbx_seq_one_letter_code
_entity_poly.pdbx_strand_id
1 'polypeptide(L)'
;HIWHKHLGHPGAEALRHFKNDTLDMPSNVVKPRTDSICTGCVKGKMTNKSFPSSESRAKQPFELVHSDVKEFPKEGFRRTKYIVTFLDDFS
;
A
#
# COMPACT_ATOMS: atom_id res chain seq x y z
N HIS A 1 -17.64 -17.16 0.08
CA HIS A 1 -16.32 -17.61 -0.40
C HIS A 1 -16.26 -18.07 -1.85
N ILE A 2 -17.16 -18.91 -2.35
CA ILE A 2 -17.09 -19.41 -3.75
C ILE A 2 -17.07 -18.26 -4.77
N TRP A 3 -18.12 -17.42 -4.78
CA TRP A 3 -18.21 -16.26 -5.67
C TRP A 3 -17.09 -15.24 -5.46
N HIS A 4 -16.67 -15.04 -4.21
CA HIS A 4 -15.49 -14.24 -3.90
C HIS A 4 -14.22 -14.80 -4.56
N LYS A 5 -14.00 -16.12 -4.63
CA LYS A 5 -12.84 -16.70 -5.31
C LYS A 5 -12.99 -16.67 -6.84
N HIS A 6 -14.13 -17.10 -7.38
CA HIS A 6 -14.37 -17.19 -8.83
C HIS A 6 -14.31 -15.83 -9.52
N LEU A 7 -14.73 -14.75 -8.85
CA LEU A 7 -14.74 -13.40 -9.41
C LEU A 7 -13.43 -12.62 -9.16
N GLY A 8 -12.37 -13.28 -8.70
CA GLY A 8 -11.07 -12.62 -8.50
C GLY A 8 -10.96 -11.81 -7.21
N HIS A 9 -11.50 -12.32 -6.11
CA HIS A 9 -11.41 -11.73 -4.77
C HIS A 9 -12.01 -10.32 -4.62
N PRO A 10 -13.17 -9.98 -5.22
CA PRO A 10 -13.77 -8.67 -5.07
C PRO A 10 -14.10 -8.36 -3.60
N GLY A 11 -14.07 -7.08 -3.27
CA GLY A 11 -14.49 -6.59 -1.95
C GLY A 11 -15.98 -6.84 -1.69
N ALA A 12 -16.37 -6.74 -0.42
CA ALA A 12 -17.76 -7.01 -0.02
C ALA A 12 -18.78 -6.09 -0.72
N GLU A 13 -18.40 -4.84 -0.98
CA GLU A 13 -19.23 -3.88 -1.70
C GLU A 13 -19.42 -4.24 -3.17
N ALA A 14 -18.33 -4.62 -3.87
CA ALA A 14 -18.41 -5.10 -5.24
C ALA A 14 -19.29 -6.36 -5.36
N LEU A 15 -19.22 -7.28 -4.38
CA LEU A 15 -20.12 -8.44 -4.31
C LEU A 15 -21.58 -8.06 -4.03
N ARG A 16 -21.82 -6.99 -3.26
CA ARG A 16 -23.17 -6.47 -2.99
C ARG A 16 -23.79 -5.88 -4.26
N HIS A 17 -23.03 -5.08 -5.01
CA HIS A 17 -23.48 -4.54 -6.29
C HIS A 17 -23.73 -5.67 -7.29
N PHE A 18 -22.79 -6.61 -7.40
CA PHE A 18 -22.97 -7.79 -8.26
C PHE A 18 -24.24 -8.58 -7.96
N LYS A 19 -24.60 -8.76 -6.69
CA LYS A 19 -25.86 -9.41 -6.28
C LYS A 19 -27.10 -8.59 -6.66
N ASN A 20 -27.04 -7.27 -6.52
CA ASN A 20 -28.21 -6.40 -6.71
C ASN A 20 -28.44 -6.04 -8.19
N ASP A 21 -27.37 -5.99 -8.99
CA ASP A 21 -27.38 -5.48 -10.36
C ASP A 21 -27.46 -6.61 -11.40
N THR A 22 -27.46 -7.88 -10.96
CA THR A 22 -27.53 -9.06 -11.83
C THR A 22 -28.78 -9.88 -11.51
N LEU A 23 -29.59 -10.18 -12.53
CA LEU A 23 -30.79 -11.01 -12.40
C LEU A 23 -30.42 -12.46 -12.07
N ASP A 24 -31.26 -13.15 -11.28
CA ASP A 24 -31.14 -14.57 -10.93
C ASP A 24 -29.85 -14.98 -10.18
N MET A 25 -29.22 -14.05 -9.45
CA MET A 25 -28.04 -14.37 -8.66
C MET A 25 -28.36 -15.26 -7.44
N PRO A 26 -27.54 -16.30 -7.19
CA PRO A 26 -27.69 -17.13 -6.00
C PRO A 26 -27.67 -16.32 -4.70
N SER A 27 -28.53 -16.66 -3.76
CA SER A 27 -28.62 -16.00 -2.45
C SER A 27 -27.31 -16.06 -1.65
N ASN A 28 -26.41 -17.01 -1.98
CA ASN A 28 -25.13 -17.25 -1.32
C ASN A 28 -23.95 -16.40 -1.86
N VAL A 29 -24.19 -15.46 -2.79
CA VAL A 29 -23.17 -14.54 -3.35
C VAL A 29 -22.57 -13.64 -2.27
N VAL A 30 -23.41 -13.12 -1.38
CA VAL A 30 -23.01 -12.32 -0.23
C VAL A 30 -23.21 -13.18 1.03
N LYS A 31 -22.15 -13.79 1.54
CA LYS A 31 -22.19 -14.43 2.88
C LYS A 31 -21.93 -13.37 3.96
N PRO A 32 -22.54 -13.49 5.16
CA PRO A 32 -22.24 -12.64 6.31
C PRO A 32 -20.73 -12.66 6.65
N ARG A 33 -20.26 -11.53 7.21
CA ARG A 33 -18.84 -11.25 7.51
C ARG A 33 -18.15 -12.23 8.46
N THR A 34 -18.86 -13.20 9.03
CA THR A 34 -18.42 -13.89 10.25
C THR A 34 -17.63 -15.17 10.03
N ASP A 35 -17.72 -15.86 8.89
CA ASP A 35 -17.05 -17.17 8.77
C ASP A 35 -16.03 -17.22 7.63
N SER A 36 -14.77 -17.21 8.07
CA SER A 36 -13.49 -17.37 7.37
C SER A 36 -12.94 -16.15 6.62
N ILE A 37 -11.76 -15.74 7.06
CA ILE A 37 -10.88 -14.81 6.38
C ILE A 37 -10.32 -15.50 5.13
N CYS A 38 -10.36 -14.83 3.97
CA CYS A 38 -9.74 -15.36 2.76
C CYS A 38 -8.22 -15.18 2.80
N THR A 39 -7.46 -16.28 2.84
CA THR A 39 -5.99 -16.27 2.89
C THR A 39 -5.34 -15.54 1.70
N GLY A 40 -5.91 -15.68 0.49
CA GLY A 40 -5.45 -14.95 -0.69
C GLY A 40 -5.60 -13.44 -0.56
N CYS A 41 -6.72 -12.98 0.00
CA CYS A 41 -6.94 -11.55 0.27
C CYS A 41 -6.02 -11.02 1.35
N VAL A 42 -5.78 -11.78 2.42
CA VAL A 42 -4.83 -11.35 3.45
C VAL A 42 -3.45 -11.16 2.85
N LYS A 43 -2.99 -12.13 2.03
CA LYS A 43 -1.66 -12.04 1.40
C LYS A 43 -1.57 -10.94 0.35
N GLY A 44 -2.63 -10.68 -0.41
CA GLY A 44 -2.58 -9.76 -1.55
C GLY A 44 -3.17 -8.37 -1.33
N LYS A 45 -3.99 -8.17 -0.28
CA LYS A 45 -4.75 -6.92 -0.06
C LYS A 45 -4.65 -6.38 1.36
N MET A 46 -4.06 -7.11 2.31
CA MET A 46 -3.86 -6.58 3.65
C MET A 46 -2.83 -5.46 3.59
N THR A 47 -3.28 -4.25 3.90
CA THR A 47 -2.36 -3.13 4.09
C THR A 47 -1.49 -3.39 5.30
N ASN A 48 -0.22 -2.97 5.24
CA ASN A 48 0.59 -2.97 6.44
C ASN A 48 -0.05 -2.04 7.48
N LYS A 49 0.16 -2.33 8.77
CA LYS A 49 -0.15 -1.34 9.81
C LYS A 49 0.78 -0.14 9.63
N SER A 50 0.35 1.02 10.09
CA SER A 50 1.23 2.18 10.17
C SER A 50 2.50 1.81 10.92
N PHE A 51 3.65 2.18 10.37
CA PHE A 51 4.91 2.04 11.06
C PHE A 51 4.90 2.94 12.31
N PRO A 52 5.39 2.45 13.46
CA PRO A 52 5.52 3.29 14.64
C PRO A 52 6.53 4.43 14.36
N SER A 53 6.37 5.55 15.05
CA SER A 53 7.38 6.60 15.05
C SER A 53 8.70 6.06 15.57
N SER A 54 9.81 6.41 14.90
CA SER A 54 11.15 6.09 15.38
C SER A 54 11.55 7.07 16.49
N GLU A 55 12.05 6.55 17.61
CA GLU A 55 12.74 7.34 18.65
C GLU A 55 14.25 7.42 18.40
N SER A 56 14.76 6.69 17.39
CA SER A 56 16.17 6.73 17.00
C SER A 56 16.49 8.08 16.35
N ARG A 57 17.48 8.77 16.93
CA ARG A 57 18.03 10.04 16.47
C ARG A 57 19.53 10.07 16.77
N ALA A 58 20.34 10.64 15.88
CA ALA A 58 21.74 10.94 16.15
C ALA A 58 21.88 11.83 17.39
N LYS A 59 22.92 11.57 18.18
CA LYS A 59 23.26 12.28 19.44
C LYS A 59 24.42 13.25 19.28
N GLN A 60 25.17 13.15 18.19
CA GLN A 60 26.25 14.06 17.86
C GLN A 60 26.30 14.34 16.34
N PRO A 61 26.84 15.49 15.92
CA PRO A 61 26.97 15.84 14.49
C PRO A 61 27.66 14.73 13.70
N PHE A 62 27.12 14.43 12.51
CA PHE A 62 27.64 13.45 11.56
C PHE A 62 27.65 11.98 12.02
N GLU A 63 26.96 11.64 13.12
CA GLU A 63 26.79 10.24 13.55
C GLU A 63 25.95 9.43 12.54
N LEU A 64 24.96 10.08 11.92
CA LEU A 64 24.10 9.50 10.89
C LEU A 64 23.79 10.57 9.85
N VAL A 65 24.06 10.28 8.57
CA VAL A 65 23.73 11.15 7.44
C VAL A 65 22.82 10.40 6.48
N HIS A 66 21.64 10.97 6.22
CA HIS A 66 20.73 10.47 5.19
C HIS A 66 21.11 11.09 3.86
N SER A 67 21.36 10.26 2.85
CA SER A 67 21.63 10.73 1.50
C SER A 67 20.65 10.15 0.50
N ASP A 68 20.18 10.97 -0.43
CA ASP A 68 19.33 10.52 -1.53
C ASP A 68 19.78 11.14 -2.85
N VAL A 69 19.45 10.47 -3.96
CA VAL A 69 19.70 10.96 -5.31
C VAL A 69 18.38 11.19 -6.03
N LYS A 70 18.21 12.40 -6.54
CA LYS A 70 17.02 12.77 -7.30
C LYS A 70 17.39 13.17 -8.72
N GLU A 71 16.76 12.49 -9.68
CA GLU A 71 16.76 12.89 -11.07
C GLU A 71 15.63 13.89 -11.37
N PHE A 72 15.94 14.92 -12.15
CA PHE A 72 14.98 15.87 -12.68
C PHE A 72 14.63 15.59 -14.13
N PRO A 73 13.36 15.82 -14.54
CA PRO A 73 12.90 15.55 -15.89
C PRO A 73 13.49 16.50 -16.93
N LYS A 74 13.99 17.67 -16.51
CA LYS A 74 14.63 18.67 -17.37
C LYS A 74 16.05 18.90 -16.90
N GLU A 75 16.96 19.07 -17.85
CA GLU A 75 18.33 19.47 -17.55
C GLU A 75 18.36 20.89 -16.98
N GLY A 76 19.10 21.04 -15.88
CA GLY A 76 19.44 22.32 -15.29
C GLY A 76 20.66 22.95 -15.95
N PHE A 77 21.22 23.95 -15.26
CA PHE A 77 22.45 24.60 -15.68
C PHE A 77 23.59 23.59 -15.88
N ARG A 78 24.37 23.75 -16.95
CA ARG A 78 25.48 22.84 -17.34
C ARG A 78 25.05 21.38 -17.58
N ARG A 79 23.82 21.14 -18.04
CA ARG A 79 23.30 19.77 -18.32
C ARG A 79 23.26 18.88 -17.08
N THR A 80 23.12 19.49 -15.90
CA THR A 80 22.93 18.75 -14.66
C THR A 80 21.52 18.16 -14.63
N LYS A 81 21.40 16.89 -14.25
CA LYS A 81 20.12 16.18 -14.19
C LYS A 81 19.85 15.54 -12.84
N TYR A 82 20.88 15.46 -12.00
CA TYR A 82 20.84 14.81 -10.72
C TYR A 82 21.22 15.80 -9.62
N ILE A 83 20.55 15.70 -8.49
CA ILE A 83 21.03 16.26 -7.22
C ILE A 83 21.28 15.10 -6.27
N VAL A 84 22.26 15.29 -5.38
CA VAL A 84 22.46 14.43 -4.22
C VAL A 84 22.18 15.29 -3.00
N THR A 85 21.27 14.84 -2.14
CA THR A 85 21.00 15.48 -0.86
C THR A 85 21.79 14.79 0.23
N PHE A 86 22.23 15.57 1.22
CA PHE A 86 22.84 15.08 2.44
C PHE A 86 22.14 15.80 3.60
N LEU A 87 21.53 15.02 4.48
CA LEU A 87 20.88 15.52 5.68
C LEU A 87 21.58 14.88 6.88
N ASP A 88 22.25 15.71 7.68
CA ASP A 88 22.75 15.27 8.98
C ASP A 88 21.53 15.00 9.87
N ASP A 89 21.45 13.78 10.39
CA ASP A 89 20.34 13.42 11.27
C ASP A 89 20.44 14.20 12.57
N PHE A 90 21.59 14.70 13.01
CA PHE A 90 21.66 15.45 14.28
C PHE A 90 21.12 16.89 14.19
N SER A 91 21.53 17.66 13.18
CA SER A 91 21.22 19.11 13.05
C SER A 91 19.84 19.46 12.46
#